data_AF-A0A816FZU4-F1
#
_entry.id   AF-A0A816FZU4-F1
#
_cell.length_a   1.000
_cell.length_b   1.000
_cell.length_c   1.000
_cell.angle_alpha   90.00
_cell.angle_beta   90.00
_cell.angle_gamma   90.00
#
_symmetry.space_group_name_H-M   'P 1'
#
loop_
_entity.id
_entity.type
_entity.pdbx_description
1 polymer ?
#
loop_
_entity_poly.entity_id
_entity_poly.type
_entity_poly.pdbx_seq_one_letter_code
_entity_poly.pdbx_strand_id
1 'polypeptide(L)'
;MSSSYGSTNTNINNTYSYDATAFPVLPRPQQPSPYSITNNSMINKIDELISSVRKVNDTLEKFSKKNDEFELFMNNKIKNDEILSTKIDHLIENDVEFKKNIIQHEIKITRHENIFIKLIVPMIDEISKYLSIINIDKKGGTLDADFQVTINRMRVQ
;
A
#
# COMPACT_ATOMS: atom_id res chain seq x y z
N MET A 1 -61.96 136.76 -21.30
CA MET A 1 -62.71 135.58 -20.84
C MET A 1 -61.94 134.35 -21.29
N SER A 2 -61.52 133.54 -20.31
CA SER A 2 -61.40 132.07 -20.33
C SER A 2 -60.57 131.38 -21.43
N SER A 3 -59.42 130.80 -20.99
CA SER A 3 -58.82 129.48 -21.32
C SER A 3 -58.69 129.04 -22.79
N SER A 4 -57.72 128.25 -23.23
CA SER A 4 -56.96 127.17 -22.59
C SER A 4 -55.79 126.83 -23.51
N TYR A 5 -54.63 126.52 -22.93
CA TYR A 5 -53.53 125.90 -23.66
C TYR A 5 -53.92 124.48 -24.09
N GLY A 6 -53.64 124.14 -25.34
CA GLY A 6 -53.77 122.80 -25.89
C GLY A 6 -52.55 122.47 -26.75
N SER A 7 -51.47 122.06 -26.10
CA SER A 7 -50.34 121.37 -26.74
C SER A 7 -50.48 119.88 -26.44
N THR A 8 -50.56 119.04 -27.45
CA THR A 8 -50.32 117.60 -27.31
C THR A 8 -49.39 117.14 -28.40
N ASN A 9 -48.12 117.12 -28.00
CA ASN A 9 -47.03 116.39 -28.61
C ASN A 9 -47.20 114.90 -28.25
N THR A 10 -47.61 114.05 -29.19
CA THR A 10 -47.63 112.60 -28.97
C THR A 10 -46.30 112.00 -29.39
N ASN A 11 -45.41 111.91 -28.40
CA ASN A 11 -44.19 111.14 -28.45
C ASN A 11 -44.58 109.65 -28.33
N ILE A 12 -44.46 108.88 -29.42
CA ILE A 12 -44.74 107.44 -29.44
C ILE A 12 -43.52 106.73 -28.86
N ASN A 13 -43.53 106.47 -27.55
CA ASN A 13 -42.59 105.57 -26.90
C ASN A 13 -43.06 104.12 -27.09
N ASN A 14 -42.51 103.42 -28.08
CA ASN A 14 -42.64 101.97 -28.19
C ASN A 14 -41.72 101.29 -27.18
N THR A 15 -42.27 100.87 -26.04
CA THR A 15 -41.57 99.98 -25.11
C THR A 15 -41.80 98.54 -25.56
N TYR A 16 -40.79 97.92 -26.16
CA TYR A 16 -40.82 96.48 -26.44
C TYR A 16 -40.76 95.70 -25.11
N SER A 17 -41.80 94.91 -24.83
CA SER A 17 -41.84 93.98 -23.70
C SER A 17 -41.33 92.61 -24.15
N TYR A 18 -40.33 92.07 -23.44
CA TYR A 18 -39.76 90.75 -23.72
C TYR A 18 -40.60 89.65 -23.05
N ASP A 19 -41.18 88.75 -23.84
CA ASP A 19 -41.84 87.55 -23.35
C ASP A 19 -40.85 86.38 -23.31
N ALA A 20 -40.38 86.05 -22.10
CA ALA A 20 -39.40 84.99 -21.86
C ALA A 20 -39.96 83.57 -22.11
N THR A 21 -41.26 83.42 -22.36
CA THR A 21 -41.91 82.11 -22.55
C THR A 21 -42.02 81.68 -24.02
N ALA A 22 -41.63 82.54 -24.96
CA ALA A 22 -41.72 82.29 -26.41
C ALA A 22 -40.63 81.34 -26.97
N PHE A 23 -39.71 80.85 -26.14
CA PHE A 23 -38.64 79.94 -26.57
C PHE A 23 -38.95 78.47 -26.22
N PRO A 24 -38.83 77.52 -27.16
CA PRO A 24 -38.96 76.11 -26.84
C PRO A 24 -37.85 75.67 -25.87
N VAL A 25 -38.23 74.99 -24.78
CA VAL A 25 -37.28 74.43 -23.81
C VAL A 25 -36.40 73.40 -24.52
N LEU A 26 -35.10 73.69 -24.63
CA LEU A 26 -34.14 72.77 -25.23
C LEU A 26 -34.13 71.45 -24.44
N PRO A 27 -34.06 70.28 -25.10
CA PRO A 27 -33.98 69.01 -24.42
C PRO A 27 -32.74 68.98 -23.51
N ARG A 28 -32.95 68.75 -22.21
CA ARG A 28 -31.84 68.57 -21.27
C ARG A 28 -31.10 67.28 -21.64
N PRO A 29 -29.75 67.28 -21.65
CA PRO A 29 -28.99 66.05 -21.81
C PRO A 29 -29.40 65.06 -20.72
N GLN A 30 -29.82 63.86 -21.13
CA GLN A 30 -30.08 62.77 -20.20
C GLN A 30 -28.78 62.47 -19.44
N GLN A 31 -28.80 62.62 -18.11
CA GLN A 31 -27.69 62.14 -17.29
C GLN A 31 -27.58 60.62 -17.48
N PRO A 32 -26.37 60.08 -17.69
CA PRO A 32 -26.16 58.64 -17.69
C PRO A 32 -26.65 58.07 -16.36
N SER A 33 -27.46 57.01 -16.43
CA SER A 33 -27.93 56.29 -15.25
C SER A 33 -26.73 55.83 -14.41
N PRO A 34 -26.70 56.09 -13.08
CA PRO A 34 -25.61 55.66 -12.19
C PRO A 34 -25.55 54.13 -12.00
N TYR A 35 -26.50 53.39 -12.61
CA TYR A 35 -26.62 51.94 -12.47
C TYR A 35 -25.98 51.14 -13.60
N SER A 36 -25.19 51.75 -14.49
CA SER A 36 -24.26 50.97 -15.32
C SER A 36 -23.06 50.52 -14.47
N ILE A 37 -23.31 49.76 -13.40
CA ILE A 37 -22.30 48.90 -12.81
C ILE A 37 -22.08 47.83 -13.88
N THR A 38 -21.13 48.14 -14.74
CA THR A 38 -20.67 47.29 -15.82
C THR A 38 -20.33 45.93 -15.23
N ASN A 39 -21.07 44.92 -15.69
CA ASN A 39 -20.66 43.54 -15.69
C ASN A 39 -19.35 43.48 -16.50
N ASN A 40 -18.22 43.80 -15.85
CA ASN A 40 -16.96 44.06 -16.54
C ASN A 40 -16.38 42.70 -16.94
N SER A 41 -16.67 42.28 -18.17
CA SER A 41 -16.22 41.02 -18.75
C SER A 41 -14.72 40.76 -18.54
N MET A 42 -13.90 41.80 -18.44
CA MET A 42 -12.47 41.65 -18.23
C MET A 42 -12.16 41.23 -16.78
N ILE A 43 -12.86 41.81 -15.81
CA ILE A 43 -12.73 41.45 -14.39
C ILE A 43 -13.20 39.99 -14.18
N ASN A 44 -14.35 39.62 -14.73
CA ASN A 44 -14.86 38.24 -14.62
C ASN A 44 -13.87 37.22 -15.23
N LYS A 45 -13.23 37.53 -16.36
CA LYS A 45 -12.19 36.66 -16.96
C LYS A 45 -10.92 36.57 -16.11
N ILE A 46 -10.55 37.65 -15.42
CA ILE A 46 -9.42 37.64 -14.48
C ILE A 46 -9.74 36.77 -13.27
N ASP A 47 -10.96 36.87 -12.73
CA ASP A 47 -11.40 36.04 -11.61
C ASP A 47 -11.45 34.55 -11.98
N GLU A 48 -11.95 34.23 -13.19
CA GLU A 48 -11.92 32.86 -13.73
C GLU A 48 -10.49 32.33 -13.91
N LEU A 49 -9.57 33.18 -14.39
CA LEU A 49 -8.17 32.82 -14.53
C LEU A 49 -7.52 32.56 -13.18
N ILE A 50 -7.72 33.42 -12.19
CA ILE A 50 -7.20 33.25 -10.82
C ILE A 50 -7.73 31.95 -10.22
N SER A 51 -9.03 31.68 -10.39
CA SER A 51 -9.66 30.44 -9.93
C SER A 51 -9.05 29.20 -10.61
N SER A 52 -8.81 29.27 -11.92
CA SER A 52 -8.21 28.19 -12.70
C SER A 52 -6.75 27.94 -12.30
N VAL A 53 -5.97 29.00 -12.11
CA VAL A 53 -4.57 28.90 -11.65
C VAL A 53 -4.51 28.29 -10.24
N ARG A 54 -5.42 28.68 -9.33
CA ARG A 54 -5.53 28.05 -8.02
C ARG A 54 -5.84 26.55 -8.11
N LYS A 55 -6.81 26.15 -8.94
CA LYS A 55 -7.12 24.73 -9.17
C LYS A 55 -5.93 23.95 -9.72
N VAL A 56 -5.17 24.54 -10.64
CA VAL A 56 -3.94 23.93 -11.16
C VAL A 56 -2.93 23.74 -10.04
N ASN A 57 -2.71 24.77 -9.21
CA ASN A 57 -1.79 24.70 -8.08
C ASN A 57 -2.20 23.61 -7.08
N ASP A 58 -3.48 23.54 -6.70
CA ASP A 58 -4.00 22.51 -5.79
C ASP A 58 -3.84 21.09 -6.37
N THR A 59 -4.03 20.96 -7.69
CA THR A 59 -3.84 19.68 -8.38
C THR A 59 -2.37 19.28 -8.41
N LEU A 60 -1.48 20.26 -8.62
CA LEU A 60 -0.04 20.04 -8.62
C LEU A 60 0.46 19.63 -7.24
N GLU A 61 -0.04 20.26 -6.17
CA GLU A 61 0.30 19.91 -4.80
C GLU A 61 -0.15 18.48 -4.46
N LYS A 62 -1.37 18.10 -4.87
CA LYS A 62 -1.87 16.72 -4.72
C LYS A 62 -1.03 15.72 -5.52
N PHE A 63 -0.61 16.09 -6.72
CA PHE A 63 0.24 15.24 -7.55
C PHE A 63 1.63 15.07 -6.95
N SER A 64 2.22 16.15 -6.42
CA SER A 64 3.50 16.11 -5.71
C SER A 64 3.45 15.14 -4.53
N LYS A 65 2.42 15.25 -3.67
CA LYS A 65 2.24 14.31 -2.54
C LYS A 65 2.10 12.86 -2.99
N LYS A 66 1.32 12.60 -4.05
CA LYS A 66 1.20 11.25 -4.61
C LYS A 66 2.51 10.73 -5.18
N ASN A 67 3.34 11.60 -5.77
CA ASN A 67 4.65 11.22 -6.26
C ASN A 67 5.56 10.78 -5.10
N ASP A 68 5.57 11.54 -4.00
CA ASP A 68 6.36 11.20 -2.81
C ASP A 68 5.92 9.84 -2.21
N GLU A 69 4.60 9.60 -2.13
CA GLU A 69 4.05 8.32 -1.69
C GLU A 69 4.44 7.16 -2.63
N PHE A 70 4.46 7.41 -3.94
CA PHE A 70 4.85 6.44 -4.94
C PHE A 70 6.35 6.10 -4.85
N GLU A 71 7.21 7.09 -4.66
CA GLU A 71 8.65 6.85 -4.45
C GLU A 71 8.90 6.02 -3.18
N LEU A 72 8.19 6.31 -2.09
CA LEU A 72 8.26 5.52 -0.87
C LEU A 72 7.81 4.07 -1.12
N PHE A 73 6.72 3.89 -1.87
CA PHE A 73 6.24 2.57 -2.25
C PHE A 73 7.28 1.79 -3.07
N MET A 74 7.88 2.43 -4.08
CA MET A 74 8.90 1.81 -4.92
C MET A 74 10.14 1.40 -4.11
N ASN A 75 10.60 2.27 -3.22
CA ASN A 75 11.73 1.97 -2.32
C ASN A 75 11.42 0.80 -1.38
N ASN A 76 10.22 0.74 -0.83
CA ASN A 76 9.79 -0.38 0.01
C ASN A 76 9.68 -1.68 -0.78
N LYS A 77 9.18 -1.62 -2.02
CA LYS A 77 9.10 -2.78 -2.90
C LYS A 77 10.50 -3.35 -3.22
N ILE A 78 11.45 -2.49 -3.61
CA ILE A 78 12.83 -2.90 -3.91
C ILE A 78 13.46 -3.60 -2.71
N LYS A 79 13.36 -3.01 -1.51
CA LYS A 79 13.87 -3.63 -0.27
C LYS A 79 13.22 -4.99 0.00
N ASN A 80 11.92 -5.11 -0.21
CA ASN A 80 11.21 -6.36 0.02
C ASN A 80 11.61 -7.44 -1.00
N ASP A 81 11.83 -7.05 -2.25
CA ASP A 81 12.30 -7.94 -3.32
C ASP A 81 13.74 -8.45 -3.03
N GLU A 82 14.63 -7.59 -2.49
CA GLU A 82 15.96 -8.01 -2.02
C GLU A 82 15.89 -9.02 -0.87
N ILE A 83 15.02 -8.78 0.11
CA ILE A 83 14.80 -9.72 1.23
C ILE A 83 14.27 -11.06 0.71
N LEU A 84 13.35 -11.02 -0.26
CA LEU A 84 12.79 -12.23 -0.85
C LEU A 84 13.86 -13.01 -1.62
N SER A 85 14.69 -12.34 -2.41
CA SER A 85 15.82 -12.95 -3.12
C SER A 85 16.75 -13.66 -2.14
N THR A 86 17.15 -12.97 -1.06
CA THR A 86 18.04 -13.54 -0.04
C THR A 86 17.44 -14.78 0.62
N LYS A 87 16.12 -14.77 0.89
CA LYS A 87 15.42 -15.95 1.45
C LYS A 87 15.39 -17.12 0.49
N ILE A 88 15.22 -16.85 -0.81
CA ILE A 88 15.24 -17.89 -1.85
C ILE A 88 16.63 -18.50 -1.95
N ASP A 89 17.68 -17.68 -1.94
CA ASP A 89 19.07 -18.16 -1.99
C ASP A 89 19.40 -19.08 -0.80
N HIS A 90 18.98 -18.69 0.42
CA HIS A 90 19.12 -19.52 1.61
C HIS A 90 18.32 -20.84 1.49
N LEU A 91 17.14 -20.82 0.86
CA LEU A 91 16.33 -22.02 0.68
C LEU A 91 17.01 -23.00 -0.31
N ILE A 92 17.64 -22.47 -1.36
CA ILE A 92 18.41 -23.24 -2.33
C ILE A 92 19.63 -23.88 -1.65
N GLU A 93 20.37 -23.11 -0.84
CA GLU A 93 21.52 -23.62 -0.09
C GLU A 93 21.13 -24.75 0.86
N ASN A 94 20.03 -24.57 1.62
CA ASN A 94 19.49 -25.59 2.50
C ASN A 94 19.07 -26.86 1.75
N ASP A 95 18.45 -26.75 0.56
CA ASP A 95 18.06 -27.91 -0.25
C ASP A 95 19.29 -28.73 -0.69
N VAL A 96 20.36 -28.06 -1.10
CA VAL A 96 21.62 -28.71 -1.47
C VAL A 96 22.24 -29.43 -0.28
N GLU A 97 22.28 -28.77 0.89
CA GLU A 97 22.80 -29.38 2.12
C GLU A 97 21.95 -30.59 2.54
N PHE A 98 20.62 -30.47 2.48
CA PHE A 98 19.70 -31.54 2.86
C PHE A 98 19.87 -32.76 1.95
N LYS A 99 19.99 -32.57 0.63
CA LYS A 99 20.29 -33.64 -0.33
C LYS A 99 21.60 -34.35 0.01
N LYS A 100 22.64 -33.60 0.35
CA LYS A 100 23.93 -34.17 0.76
C LYS A 100 23.79 -35.00 2.05
N ASN A 101 23.05 -34.49 3.03
CA ASN A 101 22.80 -35.20 4.29
C ASN A 101 22.02 -36.51 4.06
N ILE A 102 21.00 -36.50 3.20
CA ILE A 102 20.26 -37.72 2.82
C ILE A 102 21.22 -38.77 2.25
N ILE A 103 22.06 -38.41 1.27
CA ILE A 103 23.00 -39.33 0.65
C ILE A 103 23.99 -39.90 1.69
N GLN A 104 24.48 -39.05 2.60
CA GLN A 104 25.38 -39.52 3.67
C GLN A 104 24.68 -40.49 4.63
N HIS A 105 23.42 -40.24 4.98
CA HIS A 105 22.64 -41.13 5.83
C HIS A 105 22.34 -42.46 5.13
N GLU A 106 22.01 -42.45 3.84
CA GLU A 106 21.80 -43.65 3.04
C GLU A 106 23.04 -44.54 3.01
N ILE A 107 24.22 -43.95 2.80
CA ILE A 107 25.50 -44.68 2.86
C ILE A 107 25.73 -45.29 4.25
N LYS A 108 25.47 -44.54 5.32
CA LYS A 108 25.63 -45.04 6.70
C LYS A 108 24.67 -46.19 7.00
N ILE A 109 23.40 -46.08 6.60
CA ILE A 109 22.39 -47.13 6.76
C ILE A 109 22.86 -48.39 6.03
N THR A 110 23.21 -48.27 4.75
CA THR A 110 23.69 -49.40 3.93
C THR A 110 24.92 -50.07 4.56
N ARG A 111 25.84 -49.28 5.12
CA ARG A 111 27.02 -49.82 5.82
C ARG A 111 26.62 -50.57 7.09
N HIS A 112 25.70 -50.02 7.89
CA HIS A 112 25.21 -50.68 9.09
C HIS A 112 24.48 -51.98 8.76
N GLU A 113 23.58 -51.97 7.77
CA GLU A 113 22.88 -53.17 7.29
C GLU A 113 23.86 -54.26 6.88
N ASN A 114 24.91 -53.90 6.13
CA ASN A 114 25.96 -54.84 5.77
C ASN A 114 26.71 -55.40 6.99
N ILE A 115 27.02 -54.58 8.00
CA ILE A 115 27.65 -55.04 9.25
C ILE A 115 26.71 -55.99 10.00
N PHE A 116 25.42 -55.66 10.08
CA PHE A 116 24.44 -56.52 10.75
C PHE A 116 24.32 -57.88 10.06
N ILE A 117 24.12 -57.88 8.74
CA ILE A 117 23.90 -59.12 7.96
C ILE A 117 25.17 -59.98 7.92
N LYS A 118 26.35 -59.37 7.75
CA LYS A 118 27.58 -60.13 7.52
C LYS A 118 28.34 -60.48 8.79
N LEU A 119 28.13 -59.76 9.88
CA LEU A 119 28.91 -59.93 11.10
C LEU A 119 28.02 -60.19 12.32
N ILE A 120 27.16 -59.24 12.68
CA ILE A 120 26.45 -59.32 13.97
C ILE A 120 25.46 -60.49 14.00
N VAL A 121 24.63 -60.65 12.97
CA VAL A 121 23.66 -61.75 12.90
C VAL A 121 24.37 -63.12 12.90
N PRO A 122 25.40 -63.37 12.05
CA PRO A 122 26.18 -64.60 12.12
C PRO A 122 26.85 -64.84 13.48
N MET A 123 27.43 -63.82 14.10
CA MET A 123 28.05 -63.96 15.42
C MET A 123 27.04 -64.34 16.50
N ILE A 124 25.84 -63.75 16.48
CA ILE A 124 24.76 -64.12 17.40
C ILE A 124 24.34 -65.58 17.17
N ASP A 125 24.18 -65.99 15.91
CA ASP A 125 23.83 -67.38 15.56
C ASP A 125 24.90 -68.38 16.06
N GLU A 126 26.19 -68.05 15.89
CA GLU A 126 27.29 -68.85 16.44
C GLU A 126 27.28 -68.91 17.96
N ILE A 127 27.05 -67.80 18.65
CA ILE A 127 26.95 -67.75 20.12
C ILE A 127 25.76 -68.60 20.59
N SER A 128 24.60 -68.49 19.94
CA SER A 128 23.42 -69.29 20.26
C SER A 128 23.65 -70.79 20.05
N LYS A 129 24.36 -71.17 18.98
CA LYS A 129 24.78 -72.57 18.76
C LYS A 129 25.73 -73.04 19.86
N TYR A 130 26.72 -72.23 20.21
CA TYR A 130 27.68 -72.57 21.27
C TYR A 130 27.01 -72.74 22.63
N LEU A 131 26.11 -71.83 23.01
CA LEU A 131 25.30 -71.95 24.23
C LEU A 131 24.42 -73.20 24.21
N SER A 132 23.84 -73.54 23.05
CA SER A 132 23.04 -74.77 22.91
C SER A 132 23.88 -76.04 23.11
N ILE A 133 25.12 -76.05 22.62
CA ILE A 133 26.06 -77.17 22.82
C ILE A 133 26.46 -77.30 24.30
N ILE A 134 26.71 -76.17 24.98
CA ILE A 134 27.03 -76.18 26.42
C ILE A 134 25.83 -76.63 27.25
N ASN A 135 24.61 -76.30 26.83
CA ASN A 135 23.38 -76.66 27.53
C ASN A 135 22.97 -78.13 27.28
N ILE A 136 23.88 -79.03 26.89
CA ILE A 136 23.63 -80.47 26.70
C ILE A 136 24.48 -81.30 27.68
N ASP A 137 23.85 -82.18 28.46
CA ASP A 137 24.51 -83.13 29.38
C ASP A 137 25.17 -84.30 28.61
N LYS A 138 26.06 -85.06 29.27
CA LYS A 138 26.79 -86.23 28.75
C LYS A 138 25.89 -87.33 28.15
N LYS A 139 24.58 -87.28 28.39
CA LYS A 139 23.55 -88.20 27.86
C LYS A 139 22.70 -87.61 26.73
N GLY A 140 22.98 -86.38 26.28
CA GLY A 140 22.27 -85.71 25.17
C GLY A 140 20.98 -84.97 25.56
N GLY A 141 20.66 -84.85 26.86
CA GLY A 141 19.54 -84.06 27.38
C GLY A 141 19.93 -82.60 27.63
N THR A 142 18.98 -81.67 27.60
CA THR A 142 19.28 -80.27 27.92
C THR A 142 19.50 -80.07 29.42
N LEU A 143 20.56 -79.38 29.84
CA LEU A 143 20.88 -79.15 31.26
C LEU A 143 19.76 -78.35 31.98
N ASP A 144 19.06 -77.47 31.27
CA ASP A 144 17.86 -76.80 31.77
C ASP A 144 16.73 -77.78 32.15
N ALA A 145 16.60 -78.93 31.47
CA ALA A 145 15.58 -79.92 31.82
C ALA A 145 15.88 -80.57 33.19
N ASP A 146 17.15 -80.83 33.49
CA ASP A 146 17.57 -81.35 34.79
C ASP A 146 17.38 -80.31 35.91
N PHE A 147 17.58 -79.02 35.61
CA PHE A 147 17.32 -77.93 36.55
C PHE A 147 15.81 -77.78 36.85
N GLN A 148 14.96 -77.88 35.82
CA GLN A 148 13.49 -77.91 35.95
C GLN A 148 13.02 -79.11 36.77
N VAL A 149 13.56 -80.31 36.50
CA VAL A 149 13.24 -81.53 37.27
C VAL A 149 13.68 -81.40 38.73
N THR A 150 14.85 -80.81 38.98
CA THR A 150 15.35 -80.59 40.34
C THR A 150 14.51 -79.57 41.11
N ILE A 151 14.12 -78.45 40.47
CA ILE A 151 13.20 -77.46 41.05
C ILE A 151 11.83 -78.09 41.33
N ASN A 152 11.28 -78.88 40.41
CA ASN A 152 10.00 -79.55 40.62
C ASN A 152 10.07 -80.58 41.75
N ARG A 153 11.19 -81.31 41.89
CA ARG A 153 11.39 -82.25 42.99
C ARG A 153 11.51 -81.52 44.34
N MET A 154 12.18 -80.37 44.39
CA MET A 154 12.23 -79.51 45.59
C MET A 154 10.88 -78.88 45.95
N ARG A 155 9.96 -78.73 45.00
CA ARG A 155 8.62 -78.17 45.22
C ARG A 155 7.61 -79.17 45.82
N VAL A 156 7.88 -80.47 45.69
CA VAL A 156 6.99 -81.56 46.13
C VAL A 156 7.39 -82.12 47.50
N GLN A 157 8.54 -81.69 48.05
CA GLN A 157 8.97 -81.95 49.43
C GLN A 157 8.58 -80.79 50.34
#